data_AF-A0A7X4BT81-F1
#
_entry.id   AF-A0A7X4BT81-F1
#
_cell.length_a   1.000
_cell.length_b   1.000
_cell.length_c   1.000
_cell.angle_alpha   90.00
_cell.angle_beta   90.00
_cell.angle_gamma   90.00
#
_symmetry.space_group_name_H-M   'P 1'
#
loop_
_entity.id
_entity.type
_entity.pdbx_description
1 polymer ?
#
loop_
_entity_poly.entity_id
_entity_poly.type
_entity_poly.pdbx_seq_one_letter_code
_entity_poly.pdbx_strand_id
1 'polypeptide(L)'
;MVHGPGQQTPRERRLLIGRRGDLRAPGAAGPRTGARPGRHQPPRRRLRARDLAGTGGGQPAGRRHHEPPGHYGRRHEPSRDDGGHRRRACLGFPQDRAPRGRPGDAGLDRPARRGTGAHRRLRSGAVAAARVTLAGLDAAETPVGVVHLARARRNVERAAAYCRRHGIAWRPHVKTHKSLEMARLQIECGAVGLTVATPHEAAVMAKATGDILLAHPPAHPSKIARLCALPAAADIKVGLDSKEVLRPLCKAGAATGRTFGILVEFDAGAGRTGVVEVEDAIRLAEAADSLPGGRFDGLMFYPGIRVRRREQATGLARLTDRLHTFLAALDHAGHPARIVSGGSTPTMWDSHLVPGLTEVRPGTCIYNDRDIVGMGAAAPDDIAYSVLATVISVAVPGQAVVDAGSKAISRETLGPDAPGLGVLLGRPDVTVKAVNEEHGMLDLTRTDWCPSVGDRVRILPNHVCVSVNLQDHLWGFEREGGPLRRIALEARGRSARG
;
A
#
# COMPACT_ATOMS: atom_id res chain seq x y z
N MET A 1 -61.51 38.88 11.16
CA MET A 1 -62.47 38.15 10.31
C MET A 1 -61.68 37.15 9.48
N VAL A 2 -61.58 35.90 9.97
CA VAL A 2 -62.22 34.67 9.41
C VAL A 2 -61.36 34.11 8.26
N HIS A 3 -60.70 32.95 8.29
CA HIS A 3 -60.57 31.84 9.24
C HIS A 3 -59.18 31.19 9.06
N GLY A 4 -58.61 30.69 10.15
CA GLY A 4 -57.41 29.85 10.17
C GLY A 4 -57.71 28.33 10.05
N PRO A 5 -56.82 27.45 10.56
CA PRO A 5 -56.29 26.28 9.85
C PRO A 5 -56.77 24.92 10.41
N GLY A 6 -56.41 23.81 9.75
CA GLY A 6 -56.73 22.45 10.20
C GLY A 6 -55.54 21.49 10.14
N GLN A 7 -54.80 21.37 11.24
CA GLN A 7 -54.09 20.14 11.61
C GLN A 7 -55.12 19.09 12.03
N GLN A 8 -54.83 17.80 11.79
CA GLN A 8 -55.19 16.70 12.71
C GLN A 8 -54.47 15.40 12.32
N THR A 9 -53.60 14.93 13.20
CA THR A 9 -53.36 13.49 13.44
C THR A 9 -54.51 12.96 14.32
N PRO A 10 -54.78 11.64 14.35
CA PRO A 10 -54.39 10.90 15.56
C PRO A 10 -54.11 9.38 15.41
N ARG A 11 -53.25 8.92 16.33
CA ARG A 11 -53.32 7.70 17.16
C ARG A 11 -53.00 6.29 16.62
N GLU A 12 -51.93 5.75 17.22
CA GLU A 12 -51.87 4.54 18.06
C GLU A 12 -52.65 3.28 17.62
N ARG A 13 -51.90 2.19 17.39
CA ARG A 13 -52.34 0.83 17.75
C ARG A 13 -51.24 0.10 18.52
N ARG A 14 -51.61 -0.37 19.71
CA ARG A 14 -50.85 -1.24 20.62
C ARG A 14 -51.64 -2.56 20.75
N LEU A 15 -50.90 -3.67 20.80
CA LEU A 15 -51.20 -4.98 21.43
C LEU A 15 -52.28 -5.93 20.85
N LEU A 16 -51.85 -7.17 20.54
CA LEU A 16 -52.31 -8.48 21.09
C LEU A 16 -51.59 -9.60 20.29
N ILE A 17 -50.60 -10.30 20.84
CA ILE A 17 -50.68 -11.61 21.54
C ILE A 17 -51.65 -12.61 20.88
N GLY A 18 -51.09 -13.68 20.33
CA GLY A 18 -51.79 -14.91 19.93
C GLY A 18 -50.81 -16.06 19.72
N ARG A 19 -50.84 -17.03 20.64
CA ARG A 19 -50.01 -18.25 20.74
C ARG A 19 -50.74 -19.44 20.07
N ARG A 20 -49.93 -20.43 19.63
CA ARG A 20 -50.17 -21.91 19.53
C ARG A 20 -50.85 -22.53 18.30
N GLY A 21 -50.30 -23.70 17.93
CA GLY A 21 -50.85 -24.74 17.06
C GLY A 21 -49.79 -25.35 16.13
N ASP A 22 -48.82 -26.13 16.63
CA ASP A 22 -48.82 -27.60 16.64
C ASP A 22 -49.44 -28.28 15.39
N LEU A 23 -48.58 -28.83 14.52
CA LEU A 23 -48.94 -29.97 13.67
C LEU A 23 -47.81 -31.01 13.67
N ARG A 24 -48.17 -32.17 14.22
CA ARG A 24 -47.39 -33.41 14.30
C ARG A 24 -47.36 -34.13 12.95
N ALA A 25 -46.30 -34.90 12.76
CA ALA A 25 -46.20 -36.02 11.82
C ALA A 25 -47.17 -37.18 12.17
N PRO A 26 -47.40 -38.09 11.21
CA PRO A 26 -47.41 -39.53 11.44
C PRO A 26 -46.32 -40.20 10.58
N GLY A 27 -45.65 -41.29 10.93
CA GLY A 27 -46.03 -42.43 11.75
C GLY A 27 -45.71 -43.70 10.93
N ALA A 28 -44.80 -44.53 11.42
CA ALA A 28 -44.15 -45.65 10.74
C ALA A 28 -45.02 -46.91 10.55
N ALA A 29 -44.62 -47.78 9.61
CA ALA A 29 -44.86 -49.22 9.65
C ALA A 29 -43.72 -49.99 8.96
N GLY A 30 -43.12 -50.97 9.65
CA GLY A 30 -42.08 -51.88 9.15
C GLY A 30 -42.64 -53.17 8.52
N PRO A 31 -41.99 -54.34 8.70
CA PRO A 31 -40.92 -54.85 7.82
C PRO A 31 -41.27 -56.22 7.20
N ARG A 32 -40.52 -56.68 6.17
CA ARG A 32 -40.18 -58.11 5.92
C ARG A 32 -39.30 -58.34 4.66
N THR A 33 -38.19 -59.06 4.88
CA THR A 33 -37.57 -60.18 4.09
C THR A 33 -37.48 -60.05 2.56
N GLY A 34 -36.39 -60.34 1.84
CA GLY A 34 -35.12 -61.03 2.09
C GLY A 34 -34.42 -61.33 0.75
N ALA A 35 -33.27 -62.02 0.81
CA ALA A 35 -32.46 -62.61 -0.27
C ALA A 35 -31.33 -61.76 -0.93
N ARG A 36 -30.10 -62.24 -0.70
CA ARG A 36 -28.78 -61.94 -1.31
C ARG A 36 -28.55 -62.83 -2.58
N PRO A 37 -27.36 -62.85 -3.23
CA PRO A 37 -26.51 -61.76 -3.73
C PRO A 37 -26.04 -61.98 -5.20
N GLY A 38 -25.62 -60.91 -5.89
CA GLY A 38 -24.91 -60.96 -7.18
C GLY A 38 -23.64 -60.10 -7.14
N ARG A 39 -22.51 -60.71 -7.48
CA ARG A 39 -21.14 -60.18 -7.41
C ARG A 39 -20.88 -59.09 -8.45
N HIS A 40 -20.13 -58.04 -8.11
CA HIS A 40 -19.10 -57.48 -9.00
C HIS A 40 -17.99 -56.78 -8.19
N GLN A 41 -16.76 -57.02 -8.64
CA GLN A 41 -15.48 -56.76 -7.98
C GLN A 41 -15.01 -55.29 -8.06
N PRO A 42 -14.13 -54.85 -7.14
CA PRO A 42 -13.37 -53.61 -7.26
C PRO A 42 -12.00 -53.84 -7.95
N PRO A 43 -11.38 -52.82 -8.58
CA PRO A 43 -10.04 -52.96 -9.12
C PRO A 43 -8.98 -52.88 -8.01
N ARG A 44 -8.02 -53.82 -8.06
CA ARG A 44 -6.82 -53.89 -7.21
C ARG A 44 -5.57 -53.45 -7.98
N ARG A 45 -4.72 -52.71 -7.23
CA ARG A 45 -3.24 -52.76 -7.18
C ARG A 45 -2.41 -52.12 -8.31
N ARG A 46 -1.40 -51.33 -7.90
CA ARG A 46 -0.04 -51.82 -7.63
C ARG A 46 0.82 -50.81 -6.84
N LEU A 47 1.11 -51.15 -5.58
CA LEU A 47 2.37 -50.82 -4.91
C LEU A 47 3.29 -52.04 -5.08
N ARG A 48 4.58 -51.80 -5.33
CA ARG A 48 5.66 -52.78 -5.10
C ARG A 48 6.66 -52.16 -4.15
N ALA A 49 6.78 -52.77 -2.97
CA ALA A 49 7.95 -52.73 -2.13
C ALA A 49 8.58 -54.14 -2.13
N ARG A 50 9.91 -54.20 -2.01
CA ARG A 50 10.68 -55.32 -1.47
C ARG A 50 11.95 -54.74 -0.82
N ASP A 51 12.00 -54.72 0.52
CA ASP A 51 12.75 -55.68 1.36
C ASP A 51 14.23 -55.95 0.95
N LEU A 52 15.26 -55.90 1.79
CA LEU A 52 15.40 -56.18 3.24
C LEU A 52 16.77 -55.71 3.80
N ALA A 53 16.75 -55.38 5.10
CA ALA A 53 17.71 -55.68 6.19
C ALA A 53 19.22 -55.31 6.13
N GLY A 54 19.72 -54.77 7.27
CA GLY A 54 21.12 -54.96 7.68
C GLY A 54 21.76 -53.85 8.53
N THR A 55 21.57 -53.93 9.85
CA THR A 55 22.44 -53.53 10.98
C THR A 55 23.79 -52.83 10.73
N GLY A 56 24.14 -51.85 11.58
CA GLY A 56 25.54 -51.51 11.89
C GLY A 56 25.79 -50.03 12.20
N GLY A 57 26.34 -49.72 13.37
CA GLY A 57 26.55 -48.37 13.89
C GLY A 57 27.78 -47.62 13.37
N GLY A 58 27.98 -46.42 13.93
CA GLY A 58 29.21 -45.62 13.82
C GLY A 58 29.01 -44.18 13.35
N GLN A 59 29.05 -43.23 14.28
CA GLN A 59 29.67 -41.91 14.06
C GLN A 59 31.22 -42.10 14.08
N PRO A 60 32.09 -41.14 13.64
CA PRO A 60 31.86 -39.70 13.40
C PRO A 60 32.59 -39.05 12.19
N ALA A 61 32.39 -37.73 12.06
CA ALA A 61 33.32 -36.68 11.59
C ALA A 61 33.61 -36.48 10.09
N GLY A 62 33.59 -35.19 9.68
CA GLY A 62 34.30 -34.72 8.48
C GLY A 62 33.69 -33.51 7.78
N ARG A 63 33.98 -32.29 8.25
CA ARG A 63 33.85 -31.04 7.47
C ARG A 63 34.81 -31.07 6.28
N ARG A 64 34.40 -30.67 5.06
CA ARG A 64 35.25 -29.91 4.11
C ARG A 64 34.42 -29.05 3.16
N HIS A 65 34.90 -27.83 2.97
CA HIS A 65 34.50 -26.83 1.98
C HIS A 65 34.92 -27.25 0.56
N HIS A 66 34.16 -26.81 -0.45
CA HIS A 66 34.66 -26.67 -1.82
C HIS A 66 34.01 -25.47 -2.52
N GLU A 67 34.88 -24.54 -2.95
CA GLU A 67 34.64 -23.56 -4.02
C GLU A 67 35.32 -24.04 -5.33
N PRO A 68 35.04 -23.41 -6.49
CA PRO A 68 34.82 -24.09 -7.78
C PRO A 68 36.00 -23.95 -8.76
N PRO A 69 35.90 -24.56 -9.96
CA PRO A 69 36.68 -24.12 -11.11
C PRO A 69 35.81 -23.60 -12.26
N GLY A 70 36.29 -22.53 -12.88
CA GLY A 70 35.88 -22.11 -14.22
C GLY A 70 36.73 -22.77 -15.31
N HIS A 71 36.24 -22.73 -16.54
CA HIS A 71 36.98 -22.54 -17.80
C HIS A 71 36.03 -22.82 -18.96
N TYR A 72 36.00 -21.95 -19.97
CA TYR A 72 36.12 -22.35 -21.38
C TYR A 72 36.43 -21.11 -22.22
N GLY A 73 37.63 -21.11 -22.82
CA GLY A 73 37.95 -20.27 -23.97
C GLY A 73 38.02 -21.14 -25.21
N ARG A 74 37.64 -20.60 -26.37
CA ARG A 74 38.20 -20.98 -27.67
C ARG A 74 38.33 -19.77 -28.58
N ARG A 75 39.49 -19.74 -29.24
CA ARG A 75 40.01 -18.78 -30.20
C ARG A 75 39.39 -18.98 -31.58
N HIS A 76 39.30 -17.90 -32.36
CA HIS A 76 39.53 -17.92 -33.81
C HIS A 76 40.28 -16.64 -34.19
N GLU A 77 41.28 -16.79 -35.05
CA GLU A 77 42.21 -15.76 -35.56
C GLU A 77 41.99 -15.59 -37.09
N PRO A 78 42.66 -14.65 -37.81
CA PRO A 78 42.00 -13.52 -38.47
C PRO A 78 42.13 -13.52 -40.01
N SER A 79 41.47 -12.54 -40.65
CA SER A 79 41.72 -12.17 -42.05
C SER A 79 41.80 -10.65 -42.16
N ARG A 80 42.88 -10.17 -42.78
CA ARG A 80 43.15 -8.77 -43.12
C ARG A 80 42.42 -8.40 -44.41
N ASP A 81 41.89 -7.19 -44.50
CA ASP A 81 42.17 -6.32 -45.67
C ASP A 81 41.87 -4.84 -45.38
N ASP A 82 42.62 -4.01 -46.09
CA ASP A 82 42.87 -2.57 -45.95
C ASP A 82 41.70 -1.62 -46.28
N GLY A 83 41.78 -0.38 -45.77
CA GLY A 83 40.96 0.73 -46.27
C GLY A 83 40.91 1.95 -45.35
N GLY A 84 41.79 2.92 -45.57
CA GLY A 84 42.06 4.03 -44.64
C GLY A 84 40.96 5.06 -44.42
N HIS A 85 41.07 5.80 -43.30
CA HIS A 85 41.07 7.26 -43.35
C HIS A 85 41.66 7.87 -42.06
N ARG A 86 42.66 8.73 -42.25
CA ARG A 86 43.30 9.58 -41.24
C ARG A 86 42.34 10.70 -40.80
N ARG A 87 42.35 11.08 -39.51
CA ARG A 87 42.73 12.44 -39.05
C ARG A 87 42.71 12.60 -37.51
N ARG A 88 43.91 12.94 -37.02
CA ARG A 88 44.30 13.94 -36.00
C ARG A 88 43.92 13.75 -34.52
N ALA A 89 45.01 13.55 -33.76
CA ALA A 89 45.15 13.61 -32.32
C ALA A 89 45.02 15.04 -31.75
N CYS A 90 44.55 15.11 -30.51
CA CYS A 90 44.61 16.27 -29.63
C CYS A 90 45.90 16.22 -28.80
N LEU A 91 46.70 17.29 -28.87
CA LEU A 91 47.68 17.72 -27.86
C LEU A 91 46.91 18.60 -26.85
N GLY A 92 47.21 18.78 -25.57
CA GLY A 92 48.37 18.57 -24.71
C GLY A 92 48.17 19.49 -23.47
N PHE A 93 48.72 19.10 -22.32
CA PHE A 93 48.63 19.72 -20.98
C PHE A 93 49.09 21.19 -20.88
N PRO A 94 48.87 21.86 -19.72
CA PRO A 94 50.03 22.05 -18.82
C PRO A 94 49.74 21.91 -17.31
N GLN A 95 50.82 21.60 -16.58
CA GLN A 95 50.97 21.62 -15.12
C GLN A 95 51.62 22.93 -14.63
N ASP A 96 51.44 23.17 -13.33
CA ASP A 96 52.45 23.59 -12.33
C ASP A 96 52.46 25.02 -11.71
N ARG A 97 52.29 24.97 -10.36
CA ARG A 97 53.06 25.61 -9.26
C ARG A 97 52.64 26.96 -8.64
N ALA A 98 52.50 26.86 -7.31
CA ALA A 98 52.47 27.93 -6.30
C ALA A 98 53.89 28.40 -5.89
N PRO A 99 53.97 29.47 -5.07
CA PRO A 99 54.67 29.33 -3.79
C PRO A 99 54.05 30.09 -2.59
N ARG A 100 54.56 29.72 -1.40
CA ARG A 100 54.19 30.10 -0.03
C ARG A 100 54.76 31.47 0.42
N GLY A 101 54.13 32.07 1.43
CA GLY A 101 54.72 33.10 2.30
C GLY A 101 53.93 33.36 3.60
N ARG A 102 54.60 33.28 4.75
CA ARG A 102 54.29 33.76 6.12
C ARG A 102 55.67 34.18 6.70
N PRO A 103 55.82 35.12 7.67
CA PRO A 103 55.28 34.96 9.05
C PRO A 103 55.09 36.25 9.90
N GLY A 104 54.68 36.07 11.17
CA GLY A 104 54.93 36.97 12.31
C GLY A 104 53.70 37.23 13.20
N ASP A 105 53.82 37.58 14.49
CA ASP A 105 54.35 36.87 15.67
C ASP A 105 53.59 37.42 16.92
N ALA A 106 53.64 36.68 18.03
CA ALA A 106 53.52 37.08 19.45
C ALA A 106 52.23 37.71 20.06
N GLY A 107 51.86 37.21 21.25
CA GLY A 107 51.00 37.92 22.21
C GLY A 107 50.35 37.04 23.30
N LEU A 108 50.99 36.96 24.47
CA LEU A 108 50.58 36.29 25.71
C LEU A 108 49.29 36.86 26.33
N ASP A 109 48.44 36.03 26.95
CA ASP A 109 48.15 36.08 28.40
C ASP A 109 47.02 35.15 28.84
N ARG A 110 47.20 34.56 30.03
CA ARG A 110 46.18 33.88 30.85
C ARG A 110 45.96 34.74 32.09
N PRO A 111 44.74 34.87 32.63
CA PRO A 111 44.46 34.06 33.82
C PRO A 111 43.00 33.59 33.97
N ALA A 112 42.83 32.61 34.85
CA ALA A 112 41.57 31.99 35.24
C ALA A 112 40.67 32.92 36.06
N ARG A 113 39.33 32.84 35.85
CA ARG A 113 38.32 33.13 36.88
C ARG A 113 37.10 32.22 36.74
N ARG A 114 36.70 31.64 37.88
CA ARG A 114 35.41 30.97 38.12
C ARG A 114 34.28 32.00 38.02
N GLY A 115 33.15 31.61 37.43
CA GLY A 115 31.95 32.43 37.37
C GLY A 115 30.73 31.60 36.92
N THR A 116 29.84 31.36 37.86
CA THR A 116 28.50 30.77 37.74
C THR A 116 27.60 31.54 36.77
N GLY A 117 26.72 30.85 36.03
CA GLY A 117 25.51 31.51 35.51
C GLY A 117 24.93 30.97 34.20
N ALA A 118 23.70 30.44 34.31
CA ALA A 118 22.65 30.40 33.30
C ALA A 118 22.91 29.61 31.99
N HIS A 119 22.49 28.34 32.02
CA HIS A 119 22.01 27.64 30.82
C HIS A 119 20.82 28.41 30.22
N ARG A 120 21.11 29.28 29.24
CA ARG A 120 20.11 29.84 28.34
C ARG A 120 19.55 28.68 27.52
N ARG A 121 18.42 28.13 27.96
CA ARG A 121 17.59 27.22 27.17
C ARG A 121 17.28 27.93 25.85
N LEU A 122 17.91 27.48 24.76
CA LEU A 122 17.47 27.79 23.41
C LEU A 122 16.08 27.18 23.29
N ARG A 123 15.05 28.02 23.45
CA ARG A 123 13.68 27.69 23.09
C ARG A 123 13.73 27.33 21.60
N SER A 124 13.46 26.07 21.28
CA SER A 124 13.22 25.63 19.91
C SER A 124 11.97 26.36 19.42
N GLY A 125 12.16 27.50 18.76
CA GLY A 125 11.10 28.15 18.02
C GLY A 125 10.69 27.21 16.89
N ALA A 126 9.47 26.69 16.95
CA ALA A 126 8.82 26.11 15.80
C ALA A 126 8.67 27.22 14.76
N VAL A 127 9.60 27.28 13.81
CA VAL A 127 9.44 28.11 12.61
C VAL A 127 8.29 27.47 11.85
N ALA A 128 7.12 28.11 11.87
CA ALA A 128 6.05 27.77 10.96
C ALA A 128 6.62 27.92 9.55
N ALA A 129 6.89 26.79 8.88
CA ALA A 129 7.40 26.80 7.52
C ALA A 129 6.44 27.63 6.67
N ALA A 130 6.92 28.75 6.14
CA ALA A 130 6.13 29.59 5.26
C ALA A 130 5.54 28.70 4.15
N ARG A 131 4.22 28.82 3.91
CA ARG A 131 3.57 28.10 2.82
C ARG A 131 4.16 28.62 1.51
N VAL A 132 5.11 27.87 0.95
CA VAL A 132 5.67 28.18 -0.36
C VAL A 132 4.57 28.02 -1.39
N THR A 133 4.29 29.11 -2.11
CA THR A 133 3.33 29.15 -3.21
C THR A 133 4.01 29.55 -4.50
N LEU A 134 3.72 28.85 -5.59
CA LEU A 134 4.17 29.21 -6.94
C LEU A 134 3.00 29.76 -7.76
N ALA A 135 3.28 30.60 -8.75
CA ALA A 135 2.25 31.25 -9.58
C ALA A 135 1.38 30.25 -10.37
N GLY A 136 1.96 29.13 -10.79
CA GLY A 136 1.29 28.07 -11.55
C GLY A 136 2.24 26.93 -11.91
N LEU A 137 1.75 25.94 -12.66
CA LEU A 137 2.52 24.75 -13.07
C LEU A 137 3.81 25.10 -13.82
N ASP A 138 3.82 26.17 -14.62
CA ASP A 138 4.99 26.56 -15.42
C ASP A 138 6.16 27.07 -14.57
N ALA A 139 5.91 27.50 -13.34
CA ALA A 139 6.94 27.96 -12.42
C ALA A 139 7.61 26.83 -11.61
N ALA A 140 7.10 25.59 -11.70
CA ALA A 140 7.63 24.45 -10.95
C ALA A 140 8.79 23.78 -11.68
N GLU A 141 9.90 23.54 -10.99
CA GLU A 141 10.98 22.70 -11.48
C GLU A 141 10.49 21.25 -11.70
N THR A 142 10.89 20.63 -12.81
CA THR A 142 10.52 19.26 -13.19
C THR A 142 11.71 18.30 -13.10
N PRO A 143 11.44 16.99 -12.93
CA PRO A 143 10.12 16.36 -12.78
C PRO A 143 9.53 16.53 -11.37
N VAL A 144 8.21 16.71 -11.26
CA VAL A 144 7.55 16.83 -9.95
C VAL A 144 6.11 16.30 -9.94
N GLY A 145 5.75 15.58 -8.89
CA GLY A 145 4.37 15.14 -8.66
C GLY A 145 3.44 16.31 -8.34
N VAL A 146 2.31 16.37 -9.01
CA VAL A 146 1.29 17.42 -8.83
C VAL A 146 -0.08 16.79 -8.51
N VAL A 147 -0.85 17.47 -7.66
CA VAL A 147 -2.15 17.00 -7.17
C VAL A 147 -3.22 18.06 -7.39
N HIS A 148 -4.29 17.70 -8.09
CA HIS A 148 -5.50 18.50 -8.17
C HIS A 148 -6.35 18.30 -6.91
N LEU A 149 -6.32 19.28 -6.02
CA LEU A 149 -6.86 19.18 -4.67
C LEU A 149 -8.39 19.07 -4.62
N ALA A 150 -9.11 19.84 -5.45
CA ALA A 150 -10.56 19.70 -5.56
C ALA A 150 -10.98 18.30 -6.02
N ARG A 151 -10.23 17.67 -6.95
CA ARG A 151 -10.49 16.28 -7.36
C ARG A 151 -10.19 15.29 -6.24
N ALA A 152 -9.06 15.46 -5.54
CA ALA A 152 -8.72 14.62 -4.39
C ALA A 152 -9.78 14.68 -3.28
N ARG A 153 -10.26 15.89 -2.95
CA ARG A 153 -11.38 16.11 -2.01
C ARG A 153 -12.65 15.40 -2.47
N ARG A 154 -13.08 15.64 -3.72
CA ARG A 154 -14.27 14.99 -4.30
C ARG A 154 -14.17 13.46 -4.23
N ASN A 155 -12.99 12.91 -4.50
CA ASN A 155 -12.76 11.47 -4.44
C ASN A 155 -12.91 10.92 -3.00
N VAL A 156 -12.33 11.62 -2.02
CA VAL A 156 -12.46 11.28 -0.59
C VAL A 156 -13.91 11.36 -0.13
N GLU A 157 -14.61 12.42 -0.49
CA GLU A 157 -16.03 12.60 -0.16
C GLU A 157 -16.89 11.50 -0.77
N ARG A 158 -16.64 11.12 -2.03
CA ARG A 158 -17.34 10.02 -2.71
C ARG A 158 -17.09 8.68 -2.03
N ALA A 159 -15.83 8.41 -1.68
CA ALA A 159 -15.44 7.21 -0.95
C ALA A 159 -16.16 7.11 0.41
N ALA A 160 -16.15 8.19 1.19
CA ALA A 160 -16.81 8.25 2.49
C ALA A 160 -18.34 8.16 2.37
N ALA A 161 -18.94 8.82 1.37
CA ALA A 161 -20.38 8.79 1.12
C ALA A 161 -20.87 7.38 0.75
N TYR A 162 -20.12 6.65 -0.07
CA TYR A 162 -20.41 5.25 -0.38
C TYR A 162 -20.38 4.39 0.89
N CYS A 163 -19.33 4.51 1.69
CA CYS A 163 -19.16 3.74 2.91
C CYS A 163 -20.32 4.00 3.90
N ARG A 164 -20.65 5.28 4.12
CA ARG A 164 -21.83 5.68 4.94
C ARG A 164 -23.14 5.11 4.41
N ARG A 165 -23.39 5.22 3.09
CA ARG A 165 -24.63 4.73 2.48
C ARG A 165 -24.84 3.23 2.68
N HIS A 166 -23.75 2.46 2.69
CA HIS A 166 -23.80 1.01 2.83
C HIS A 166 -23.53 0.53 4.27
N GLY A 167 -23.39 1.43 5.25
CA GLY A 167 -23.14 1.06 6.64
C GLY A 167 -21.78 0.39 6.88
N ILE A 168 -20.80 0.67 6.03
CA ILE A 168 -19.43 0.11 6.13
C ILE A 168 -18.50 1.23 6.61
N ALA A 169 -17.63 0.94 7.57
CA ALA A 169 -16.63 1.90 8.00
C ALA A 169 -15.51 2.06 6.95
N TRP A 170 -14.95 3.25 6.83
CA TRP A 170 -13.80 3.51 5.96
C TRP A 170 -12.56 3.82 6.77
N ARG A 171 -11.52 3.01 6.59
CA ARG A 171 -10.21 3.19 7.21
C ARG A 171 -9.15 3.31 6.10
N PRO A 172 -9.03 4.44 5.39
CA PRO A 172 -8.20 4.54 4.20
C PRO A 172 -6.74 4.23 4.47
N HIS A 173 -6.09 3.63 3.48
CA HIS A 173 -4.67 3.33 3.55
C HIS A 173 -3.82 4.51 3.09
N VAL A 174 -2.95 5.02 3.97
CA VAL A 174 -2.15 6.22 3.70
C VAL A 174 -0.96 6.01 2.76
N LYS A 175 -0.62 4.77 2.40
CA LYS A 175 0.57 4.45 1.59
C LYS A 175 0.60 5.19 0.25
N THR A 176 -0.58 5.59 -0.26
CA THR A 176 -0.75 6.33 -1.50
C THR A 176 -0.24 7.76 -1.40
N HIS A 177 -0.54 8.47 -0.30
CA HIS A 177 -0.24 9.90 -0.18
C HIS A 177 0.82 10.23 0.85
N LYS A 178 0.97 9.44 1.93
CA LYS A 178 2.00 9.62 2.98
C LYS A 178 2.08 11.04 3.60
N SER A 179 1.00 11.79 3.46
CA SER A 179 0.87 13.19 3.88
C SER A 179 -0.11 13.33 5.03
N LEU A 180 0.26 14.09 6.07
CA LEU A 180 -0.63 14.44 7.18
C LEU A 180 -1.82 15.28 6.73
N GLU A 181 -1.62 16.13 5.73
CA GLU A 181 -2.69 16.99 5.23
C GLU A 181 -3.81 16.16 4.59
N MET A 182 -3.44 15.21 3.72
CA MET A 182 -4.40 14.32 3.08
C MET A 182 -5.03 13.33 4.08
N ALA A 183 -4.28 12.91 5.10
CA ALA A 183 -4.82 12.10 6.19
C ALA A 183 -5.90 12.84 6.97
N ARG A 184 -5.69 14.12 7.30
CA ARG A 184 -6.71 14.96 7.97
C ARG A 184 -7.95 15.13 7.12
N LEU A 185 -7.79 15.38 5.82
CA LEU A 185 -8.90 15.43 4.87
C LEU A 185 -9.76 14.16 4.92
N GLN A 186 -9.13 12.98 4.94
CA GLN A 186 -9.85 11.71 5.04
C GLN A 186 -10.63 11.57 6.36
N ILE A 187 -10.01 11.93 7.49
CA ILE A 187 -10.65 11.91 8.81
C ILE A 187 -11.83 12.89 8.86
N GLU A 188 -11.64 14.13 8.39
CA GLU A 188 -12.69 15.17 8.33
C GLU A 188 -13.89 14.72 7.48
N CYS A 189 -13.67 13.94 6.43
CA CYS A 189 -14.74 13.40 5.59
C CYS A 189 -15.45 12.16 6.19
N GLY A 190 -15.01 11.66 7.35
CA GLY A 190 -15.65 10.58 8.09
C GLY A 190 -14.94 9.23 8.04
N ALA A 191 -13.63 9.19 7.75
CA ALA A 191 -12.85 7.98 8.00
C ALA A 191 -12.77 7.68 9.50
N VAL A 192 -12.92 6.42 9.89
CA VAL A 192 -12.93 6.00 11.31
C VAL A 192 -11.54 5.92 11.93
N GLY A 193 -10.51 5.94 11.09
CA GLY A 193 -9.10 5.81 11.46
C GLY A 193 -8.27 5.66 10.19
N LEU A 194 -7.00 5.29 10.33
CA LEU A 194 -6.08 5.17 9.18
C LEU A 194 -5.40 3.82 9.14
N THR A 195 -5.19 3.29 7.93
CA THR A 195 -4.34 2.13 7.70
C THR A 195 -2.95 2.56 7.24
N VAL A 196 -1.94 1.99 7.87
CA VAL A 196 -0.52 2.22 7.59
C VAL A 196 0.18 0.90 7.23
N ALA A 197 1.25 0.98 6.44
CA ALA A 197 2.06 -0.16 6.03
C ALA A 197 3.37 -0.25 6.82
N THR A 198 3.73 0.78 7.59
CA THR A 198 4.96 0.80 8.39
C THR A 198 4.77 1.46 9.75
N PRO A 199 5.58 1.10 10.77
CA PRO A 199 5.60 1.82 12.04
C PRO A 199 6.02 3.29 11.91
N HIS A 200 6.80 3.66 10.88
CA HIS A 200 7.12 5.07 10.61
C HIS A 200 5.87 5.85 10.20
N GLU A 201 5.09 5.30 9.26
CA GLU A 201 3.79 5.85 8.91
C GLU A 201 2.86 5.92 10.14
N ALA A 202 2.84 4.90 10.99
CA ALA A 202 2.07 4.93 12.24
C ALA A 202 2.46 6.13 13.13
N ALA A 203 3.76 6.34 13.34
CA ALA A 203 4.27 7.44 14.16
C ALA A 203 3.93 8.82 13.60
N VAL A 204 3.89 8.97 12.28
CA VAL A 204 3.45 10.20 11.64
C VAL A 204 1.93 10.35 11.78
N MET A 205 1.16 9.34 11.38
CA MET A 205 -0.31 9.40 11.31
C MET A 205 -0.99 9.44 12.68
N ALA A 206 -0.31 9.06 13.75
CA ALA A 206 -0.76 9.27 15.13
C ALA A 206 -0.99 10.75 15.49
N LYS A 207 -0.48 11.68 14.67
CA LYS A 207 -0.76 13.13 14.78
C LYS A 207 -2.06 13.57 14.11
N ALA A 208 -2.69 12.69 13.32
CA ALA A 208 -3.94 12.96 12.61
C ALA A 208 -5.12 12.17 13.20
N THR A 209 -4.87 10.99 13.77
CA THR A 209 -5.89 10.17 14.43
C THR A 209 -5.30 9.34 15.56
N GLY A 210 -6.14 9.00 16.55
CA GLY A 210 -5.81 8.04 17.59
C GLY A 210 -6.02 6.58 17.15
N ASP A 211 -6.73 6.30 16.06
CA ASP A 211 -7.07 4.93 15.64
C ASP A 211 -6.28 4.51 14.38
N ILE A 212 -5.31 3.61 14.57
CA ILE A 212 -4.37 3.18 13.53
C ILE A 212 -4.40 1.66 13.38
N LEU A 213 -4.53 1.20 12.14
CA LEU A 213 -4.29 -0.19 11.75
C LEU A 213 -2.96 -0.31 11.00
N LEU A 214 -1.99 -1.03 11.56
CA LEU A 214 -0.81 -1.48 10.82
C LEU A 214 -1.15 -2.75 10.03
N ALA A 215 -1.37 -2.61 8.72
CA ALA A 215 -1.61 -3.71 7.80
C ALA A 215 -0.30 -4.35 7.31
N HIS A 216 0.59 -4.69 8.25
CA HIS A 216 1.86 -5.35 8.00
C HIS A 216 2.42 -5.97 9.30
N PRO A 217 2.82 -7.25 9.34
CA PRO A 217 3.41 -7.86 10.53
C PRO A 217 4.74 -7.18 10.95
N PRO A 218 4.87 -6.64 12.18
CA PRO A 218 6.09 -5.96 12.63
C PRO A 218 7.14 -6.94 13.19
N ALA A 219 7.65 -7.86 12.37
CA ALA A 219 8.50 -8.97 12.83
C ALA A 219 9.85 -8.57 13.49
N HIS A 220 10.36 -7.35 13.26
CA HIS A 220 11.64 -6.92 13.81
C HIS A 220 11.46 -6.16 15.14
N PRO A 221 12.27 -6.40 16.19
CA PRO A 221 12.13 -5.74 17.49
C PRO A 221 12.09 -4.20 17.42
N SER A 222 12.87 -3.58 16.53
CA SER A 222 12.85 -2.11 16.36
C SER A 222 11.51 -1.58 15.81
N LYS A 223 10.78 -2.39 15.03
CA LYS A 223 9.44 -2.04 14.54
C LYS A 223 8.44 -2.09 15.69
N ILE A 224 8.52 -3.13 16.53
CA ILE A 224 7.68 -3.29 17.73
C ILE A 224 7.94 -2.14 18.71
N ALA A 225 9.20 -1.84 19.01
CA ALA A 225 9.57 -0.74 19.91
C ALA A 225 9.01 0.61 19.45
N ARG A 226 9.02 0.88 18.14
CA ARG A 226 8.43 2.10 17.58
C ARG A 226 6.91 2.15 17.74
N LEU A 227 6.21 1.02 17.67
CA LEU A 227 4.77 0.96 17.93
C LEU A 227 4.46 1.18 19.42
N CYS A 228 5.25 0.58 20.32
CA CYS A 228 5.13 0.82 21.76
C CYS A 228 5.35 2.29 22.14
N ALA A 229 6.26 2.98 21.44
CA ALA A 229 6.57 4.40 21.66
C ALA A 229 5.51 5.39 21.11
N LEU A 230 4.45 4.91 20.45
CA LEU A 230 3.34 5.77 20.03
C LEU A 230 2.59 6.35 21.24
N PRO A 231 1.88 7.48 21.10
CA PRO A 231 1.13 8.10 22.20
C PRO A 231 0.23 7.08 22.92
N ALA A 232 0.26 7.05 24.25
CA ALA A 232 -0.44 6.04 25.06
C ALA A 232 -1.94 5.93 24.74
N ALA A 233 -2.58 7.07 24.42
CA ALA A 233 -4.00 7.12 24.06
C ALA A 233 -4.33 6.60 22.65
N ALA A 234 -3.33 6.35 21.79
CA ALA A 234 -3.57 5.80 20.46
C ALA A 234 -3.99 4.33 20.55
N ASP A 235 -5.10 3.96 19.90
CA ASP A 235 -5.57 2.60 19.72
C ASP A 235 -4.88 2.00 18.48
N ILE A 236 -3.99 1.05 18.72
CA ILE A 236 -3.12 0.47 17.68
C ILE A 236 -3.55 -0.96 17.41
N LYS A 237 -4.04 -1.18 16.20
CA LYS A 237 -4.38 -2.49 15.66
C LYS A 237 -3.26 -2.99 14.77
N VAL A 238 -2.98 -4.29 14.79
CA VAL A 238 -1.94 -4.93 13.97
C VAL A 238 -2.53 -6.13 13.25
N GLY A 239 -2.42 -6.12 11.92
CA GLY A 239 -2.66 -7.28 11.09
C GLY A 239 -1.47 -8.23 11.12
N LEU A 240 -1.69 -9.49 11.51
CA LEU A 240 -0.66 -10.52 11.54
C LEU A 240 -1.22 -11.93 11.34
N ASP A 241 -0.35 -12.88 11.03
CA ASP A 241 -0.70 -14.25 10.67
C ASP A 241 0.18 -15.30 11.38
N SER A 242 0.96 -14.90 12.39
CA SER A 242 1.91 -15.81 13.05
C SER A 242 2.14 -15.51 14.54
N LYS A 243 2.40 -16.57 15.31
CA LYS A 243 2.68 -16.46 16.76
C LYS A 243 4.04 -15.86 17.02
N GLU A 244 4.97 -16.01 16.08
CA GLU A 244 6.33 -15.49 16.08
C GLU A 244 6.34 -13.95 16.08
N VAL A 245 5.33 -13.31 15.50
CA VAL A 245 5.14 -11.85 15.55
C VAL A 245 4.26 -11.46 16.73
N LEU A 246 3.18 -12.22 16.99
CA LEU A 246 2.22 -11.92 18.07
C LEU A 246 2.89 -11.89 19.45
N ARG A 247 3.65 -12.94 19.81
CA ARG A 247 4.25 -13.08 21.14
C ARG A 247 5.18 -11.91 21.52
N PRO A 248 6.20 -11.54 20.70
CA PRO A 248 7.07 -10.41 21.05
C PRO A 248 6.32 -9.07 21.03
N LEU A 249 5.31 -8.91 20.16
CA LEU A 249 4.47 -7.71 20.12
C LEU A 249 3.71 -7.54 21.45
N CYS A 250 2.96 -8.56 21.87
CA CYS A 250 2.19 -8.53 23.12
C CYS A 250 3.11 -8.36 24.34
N LYS A 251 4.23 -9.09 24.40
CA LYS A 251 5.22 -8.95 25.48
C LYS A 251 5.74 -7.52 25.62
N ALA A 252 6.09 -6.87 24.51
CA ALA A 252 6.54 -5.48 24.52
C ALA A 252 5.41 -4.50 24.85
N GLY A 253 4.19 -4.77 24.37
CA GLY A 253 2.98 -4.03 24.75
C GLY A 253 2.77 -4.05 26.26
N ALA A 254 2.71 -5.23 26.86
CA ALA A 254 2.55 -5.41 28.30
C ALA A 254 3.61 -4.67 29.12
N ALA A 255 4.88 -4.78 28.72
CA ALA A 255 5.99 -4.07 29.37
C ALA A 255 5.88 -2.54 29.31
N THR A 256 5.07 -2.01 28.40
CA THR A 256 4.82 -0.57 28.22
C THR A 256 3.40 -0.14 28.61
N GLY A 257 2.61 -1.04 29.21
CA GLY A 257 1.21 -0.78 29.58
C GLY A 257 0.26 -0.62 28.38
N ARG A 258 0.64 -1.13 27.20
CA ARG A 258 -0.13 -1.06 25.96
C ARG A 258 -0.75 -2.41 25.62
N THR A 259 -2.02 -2.38 25.23
CA THR A 259 -2.70 -3.52 24.60
C THR A 259 -2.86 -3.26 23.11
N PHE A 260 -2.38 -4.17 22.28
CA PHE A 260 -2.57 -4.12 20.82
C PHE A 260 -3.84 -4.87 20.42
N GLY A 261 -4.65 -4.24 19.57
CA GLY A 261 -5.74 -4.92 18.87
C GLY A 261 -5.17 -5.82 17.78
N ILE A 262 -5.52 -7.09 17.77
CA ILE A 262 -5.00 -8.07 16.82
C ILE A 262 -6.08 -8.38 15.80
N LEU A 263 -5.77 -8.11 14.53
CA LEU A 263 -6.54 -8.63 13.41
C LEU A 263 -5.76 -9.79 12.80
N VAL A 264 -6.33 -10.99 12.84
CA VAL A 264 -5.74 -12.14 12.18
C VAL A 264 -5.90 -11.98 10.67
N GLU A 265 -4.79 -11.90 9.95
CA GLU A 265 -4.81 -11.88 8.49
C GLU A 265 -5.06 -13.29 7.97
N PHE A 266 -6.04 -13.46 7.08
CA PHE A 266 -6.23 -14.69 6.33
C PHE A 266 -6.00 -14.45 4.83
N ASP A 267 -5.52 -15.47 4.12
CA ASP A 267 -5.31 -15.36 2.69
C ASP A 267 -6.65 -15.46 1.94
N ALA A 268 -7.13 -14.36 1.37
CA ALA A 268 -8.33 -14.33 0.54
C ALA A 268 -8.10 -14.84 -0.90
N GLY A 269 -6.95 -15.45 -1.19
CA GLY A 269 -6.54 -15.93 -2.51
C GLY A 269 -5.50 -15.05 -3.21
N ALA A 270 -4.90 -14.11 -2.47
CA ALA A 270 -3.83 -13.25 -2.98
C ALA A 270 -2.45 -13.94 -2.90
N GLY A 271 -2.28 -14.98 -2.08
CA GLY A 271 -1.04 -15.74 -1.97
C GLY A 271 0.15 -14.91 -1.46
N ARG A 272 -0.11 -13.91 -0.61
CA ARG A 272 0.90 -12.96 -0.14
C ARG A 272 1.24 -13.15 1.35
N THR A 273 0.22 -13.06 2.18
CA THR A 273 0.25 -13.08 3.65
C THR A 273 -1.11 -13.62 4.10
N GLY A 274 -1.17 -14.07 5.34
CA GLY A 274 -2.40 -14.56 5.95
C GLY A 274 -2.42 -16.08 6.10
N VAL A 275 -3.09 -16.53 7.16
CA VAL A 275 -3.33 -17.95 7.39
C VAL A 275 -4.28 -18.52 6.34
N VAL A 276 -4.08 -19.79 6.00
CA VAL A 276 -4.91 -20.49 4.99
C VAL A 276 -6.05 -21.24 5.67
N GLU A 277 -5.75 -21.94 6.76
CA GLU A 277 -6.68 -22.80 7.50
C GLU A 277 -7.37 -22.04 8.64
N VAL A 278 -8.63 -22.39 8.92
CA VAL A 278 -9.44 -21.73 9.96
C VAL A 278 -8.90 -22.02 11.36
N GLU A 279 -8.31 -23.20 11.58
CA GLU A 279 -7.75 -23.61 12.86
C GLU A 279 -6.54 -22.75 13.24
N ASP A 280 -5.77 -22.26 12.25
CA ASP A 280 -4.68 -21.32 12.51
C ASP A 280 -5.22 -19.96 12.96
N ALA A 281 -6.33 -19.49 12.38
CA ALA A 281 -6.96 -18.25 12.81
C ALA A 281 -7.49 -18.34 14.23
N ILE A 282 -8.16 -19.44 14.59
CA ILE A 282 -8.64 -19.69 15.95
C ILE A 282 -7.47 -19.71 16.93
N ARG A 283 -6.40 -20.47 16.61
CA ARG A 283 -5.19 -20.54 17.46
C ARG A 283 -4.50 -19.19 17.66
N LEU A 284 -4.62 -18.27 16.71
CA LEU A 284 -4.08 -16.91 16.83
C LEU A 284 -5.01 -16.01 17.64
N ALA A 285 -6.33 -16.13 17.48
CA ALA A 285 -7.32 -15.42 18.28
C ALA A 285 -7.18 -15.76 19.78
N GLU A 286 -7.16 -17.06 20.11
CA GLU A 286 -6.92 -17.57 21.47
C GLU A 286 -5.58 -17.06 22.04
N ALA A 287 -4.53 -17.08 21.23
CA ALA A 287 -3.22 -16.60 21.65
C ALA A 287 -3.20 -15.09 21.88
N ALA A 288 -3.95 -14.31 21.10
CA ALA A 288 -4.04 -12.87 21.27
C ALA A 288 -4.73 -12.49 22.59
N ASP A 289 -5.82 -13.18 22.94
CA ASP A 289 -6.57 -12.91 24.18
C ASP A 289 -5.89 -13.46 25.45
N SER A 290 -5.08 -14.52 25.33
CA SER A 290 -4.35 -15.10 26.47
C SER A 290 -3.04 -14.38 26.82
N LEU A 291 -2.48 -13.59 25.91
CA LEU A 291 -1.22 -12.88 26.14
C LEU A 291 -1.48 -11.49 26.74
N PRO A 292 -0.81 -11.12 27.85
CA PRO A 292 -0.78 -9.73 28.30
C PRO A 292 -0.30 -8.82 27.17
N GLY A 293 -1.00 -7.72 26.92
CA GLY A 293 -0.69 -6.77 25.85
C GLY A 293 -1.28 -7.11 24.48
N GLY A 294 -2.07 -8.19 24.36
CA GLY A 294 -2.87 -8.51 23.18
C GLY A 294 -4.38 -8.47 23.46
N ARG A 295 -5.17 -8.27 22.40
CA ARG A 295 -6.63 -8.40 22.39
C ARG A 295 -7.05 -8.78 20.98
N PHE A 296 -7.80 -9.86 20.81
CA PHE A 296 -8.38 -10.19 19.53
C PHE A 296 -9.48 -9.17 19.15
N ASP A 297 -9.30 -8.51 18.01
CA ASP A 297 -10.24 -7.54 17.47
C ASP A 297 -11.00 -8.10 16.25
N GLY A 298 -10.45 -9.08 15.53
CA GLY A 298 -11.13 -9.77 14.44
C GLY A 298 -10.22 -10.21 13.29
N LEU A 299 -10.70 -10.05 12.05
CA LEU A 299 -10.05 -10.51 10.83
C LEU A 299 -9.56 -9.35 9.96
N MET A 300 -8.49 -9.61 9.21
CA MET A 300 -8.04 -8.76 8.11
C MET A 300 -7.81 -9.61 6.86
N PHE A 301 -8.01 -9.03 5.68
CA PHE A 301 -7.58 -9.65 4.43
C PHE A 301 -7.28 -8.61 3.35
N TYR A 302 -6.54 -9.02 2.33
CA TYR A 302 -6.42 -8.26 1.08
C TYR A 302 -7.08 -9.05 -0.05
N PRO A 303 -8.13 -8.51 -0.73
CA PRO A 303 -8.91 -9.28 -1.70
C PRO A 303 -8.11 -9.89 -2.85
N GLY A 304 -7.00 -9.28 -3.27
CA GLY A 304 -6.23 -9.75 -4.45
C GLY A 304 -6.93 -9.56 -5.80
N ILE A 305 -8.22 -9.21 -5.83
CA ILE A 305 -9.01 -9.03 -7.05
C ILE A 305 -8.56 -7.76 -7.79
N ARG A 306 -7.81 -7.94 -8.88
CA ARG A 306 -7.27 -6.88 -9.75
C ARG A 306 -7.65 -7.10 -11.22
N VAL A 307 -8.92 -7.37 -11.45
CA VAL A 307 -9.53 -7.43 -12.79
C VAL A 307 -10.48 -6.24 -12.98
N ARG A 308 -10.93 -6.01 -14.23
CA ARG A 308 -11.92 -4.96 -14.51
C ARG A 308 -13.16 -5.17 -13.65
N ARG A 309 -13.76 -4.07 -13.16
CA ARG A 309 -14.88 -4.10 -12.22
C ARG A 309 -16.01 -5.04 -12.66
N ARG A 310 -16.37 -4.97 -13.93
CA ARG A 310 -17.40 -5.83 -14.55
C ARG A 310 -17.09 -7.35 -14.50
N GLU A 311 -15.85 -7.73 -14.24
CA GLU A 311 -15.36 -9.11 -14.18
C GLU A 311 -15.07 -9.57 -12.73
N GLN A 312 -15.31 -8.73 -11.71
CA GLN A 312 -14.93 -9.04 -10.33
C GLN A 312 -15.89 -10.01 -9.61
N ALA A 313 -17.08 -10.26 -10.15
CA ALA A 313 -18.14 -11.03 -9.50
C ALA A 313 -17.66 -12.40 -8.98
N THR A 314 -16.96 -13.17 -9.82
CA THR A 314 -16.43 -14.49 -9.43
C THR A 314 -15.42 -14.41 -8.29
N GLY A 315 -14.55 -13.39 -8.30
CA GLY A 315 -13.57 -13.17 -7.23
C GLY A 315 -14.26 -12.79 -5.92
N LEU A 316 -15.28 -11.92 -5.97
CA LEU A 316 -16.04 -11.49 -4.80
C LEU A 316 -16.86 -12.64 -4.18
N ALA A 317 -17.43 -13.52 -5.01
CA ALA A 317 -18.12 -14.71 -4.54
C ALA A 317 -17.18 -15.63 -3.75
N ARG A 318 -16.01 -15.96 -4.33
CA ARG A 318 -14.98 -16.79 -3.64
C ARG A 318 -14.49 -16.16 -2.34
N LEU A 319 -14.28 -14.85 -2.34
CA LEU A 319 -13.92 -14.11 -1.14
C LEU A 319 -15.00 -14.23 -0.07
N THR A 320 -16.27 -14.10 -0.47
CA THR A 320 -17.42 -14.16 0.44
C THR A 320 -17.56 -15.54 1.08
N ASP A 321 -17.47 -16.61 0.29
CA ASP A 321 -17.54 -17.99 0.79
C ASP A 321 -16.42 -18.26 1.81
N ARG A 322 -15.21 -17.81 1.49
CA ARG A 322 -14.04 -17.98 2.37
C ARG A 322 -14.19 -17.17 3.65
N LEU A 323 -14.59 -15.90 3.56
CA LEU A 323 -14.83 -15.06 4.74
C LEU A 323 -15.92 -15.66 5.64
N HIS A 324 -17.03 -16.12 5.07
CA HIS A 324 -18.11 -16.77 5.82
C HIS A 324 -17.60 -17.99 6.60
N THR A 325 -16.74 -18.80 5.98
CA THR A 325 -16.15 -19.99 6.61
C THR A 325 -15.30 -19.62 7.82
N PHE A 326 -14.45 -18.60 7.70
CA PHE A 326 -13.64 -18.09 8.81
C PHE A 326 -14.49 -17.49 9.94
N LEU A 327 -15.51 -16.70 9.59
CA LEU A 327 -16.37 -16.06 10.58
C LEU A 327 -17.18 -17.09 11.38
N ALA A 328 -17.78 -18.07 10.71
CA ALA A 328 -18.55 -19.13 11.37
C ALA A 328 -17.68 -19.98 12.31
N ALA A 329 -16.46 -20.32 11.87
CA ALA A 329 -15.53 -21.11 12.69
C ALA A 329 -15.07 -20.34 13.94
N LEU A 330 -14.73 -19.06 13.78
CA LEU A 330 -14.34 -18.19 14.89
C LEU A 330 -15.47 -17.95 15.90
N ASP A 331 -16.70 -17.73 15.41
CA ASP A 331 -17.88 -17.57 16.27
C ASP A 331 -18.16 -18.85 17.08
N HIS A 332 -18.13 -20.02 16.41
CA HIS A 332 -18.31 -21.31 17.09
C HIS A 332 -17.24 -21.59 18.15
N ALA A 333 -16.00 -21.12 17.93
CA ALA A 333 -14.90 -21.23 18.89
C ALA A 333 -14.97 -20.18 20.02
N GLY A 334 -15.98 -19.29 20.04
CA GLY A 334 -16.12 -18.26 21.06
C GLY A 334 -15.26 -17.01 20.85
N HIS A 335 -14.72 -16.81 19.63
CA HIS A 335 -13.91 -15.66 19.24
C HIS A 335 -14.57 -14.85 18.10
N PRO A 336 -15.76 -14.26 18.30
CA PRO A 336 -16.44 -13.51 17.24
C PRO A 336 -15.59 -12.32 16.77
N ALA A 337 -15.43 -12.20 15.45
CA ALA A 337 -14.67 -11.12 14.85
C ALA A 337 -15.47 -9.81 14.87
N ARG A 338 -15.09 -8.87 15.76
CA ARG A 338 -15.74 -7.56 15.87
C ARG A 338 -15.38 -6.63 14.71
N ILE A 339 -14.17 -6.78 14.18
CA ILE A 339 -13.67 -6.04 13.03
C ILE A 339 -13.32 -7.05 11.94
N VAL A 340 -13.92 -6.89 10.77
CA VAL A 340 -13.56 -7.56 9.53
C VAL A 340 -13.09 -6.49 8.56
N SER A 341 -11.76 -6.39 8.41
CA SER A 341 -11.09 -5.31 7.68
C SER A 341 -10.55 -5.77 6.33
N GLY A 342 -11.12 -5.24 5.25
CA GLY A 342 -10.81 -5.71 3.90
C GLY A 342 -10.79 -4.62 2.84
N GLY A 343 -11.13 -5.01 1.62
CA GLY A 343 -11.28 -4.11 0.48
C GLY A 343 -9.97 -3.59 -0.13
N SER A 344 -10.10 -3.11 -1.36
CA SER A 344 -9.07 -2.43 -2.14
C SER A 344 -9.75 -1.40 -3.04
N THR A 345 -9.01 -0.45 -3.61
CA THR A 345 -9.60 0.53 -4.54
C THR A 345 -10.32 -0.14 -5.72
N PRO A 346 -9.77 -1.19 -6.37
CA PRO A 346 -10.48 -1.88 -7.45
C PRO A 346 -11.85 -2.46 -7.08
N THR A 347 -12.03 -2.92 -5.84
CA THR A 347 -13.25 -3.60 -5.35
C THR A 347 -14.14 -2.70 -4.48
N MET A 348 -13.76 -1.43 -4.32
CA MET A 348 -14.39 -0.53 -3.35
C MET A 348 -15.90 -0.42 -3.56
N TRP A 349 -16.32 -0.20 -4.80
CA TRP A 349 -17.72 0.08 -5.14
C TRP A 349 -18.64 -1.15 -5.10
N ASP A 350 -18.08 -2.32 -4.82
CA ASP A 350 -18.81 -3.59 -4.65
C ASP A 350 -18.57 -4.21 -3.27
N SER A 351 -17.91 -3.50 -2.36
CA SER A 351 -17.62 -4.00 -1.01
C SER A 351 -18.90 -4.29 -0.18
N HIS A 352 -20.03 -3.66 -0.49
CA HIS A 352 -21.32 -3.94 0.16
C HIS A 352 -21.92 -5.30 -0.24
N LEU A 353 -21.37 -5.96 -1.25
CA LEU A 353 -21.77 -7.30 -1.68
C LEU A 353 -21.03 -8.40 -0.91
N VAL A 354 -20.20 -8.05 0.08
CA VAL A 354 -19.46 -9.01 0.90
C VAL A 354 -20.04 -9.01 2.33
N PRO A 355 -20.99 -9.91 2.64
CA PRO A 355 -21.54 -10.06 3.99
C PRO A 355 -20.47 -10.26 5.06
N GLY A 356 -20.67 -9.66 6.23
CA GLY A 356 -19.75 -9.73 7.36
C GLY A 356 -18.59 -8.73 7.30
N LEU A 357 -18.40 -8.01 6.19
CA LEU A 357 -17.39 -6.95 6.09
C LEU A 357 -17.80 -5.72 6.92
N THR A 358 -16.99 -5.34 7.90
CA THR A 358 -17.28 -4.19 8.77
C THR A 358 -16.58 -2.92 8.34
N GLU A 359 -15.39 -3.03 7.73
CA GLU A 359 -14.62 -1.88 7.25
C GLU A 359 -13.82 -2.18 5.97
N VAL A 360 -13.54 -1.13 5.21
CA VAL A 360 -12.70 -1.18 4.00
C VAL A 360 -11.52 -0.22 4.08
N ARG A 361 -10.40 -0.58 3.43
CA ARG A 361 -9.17 0.23 3.42
C ARG A 361 -8.66 0.72 2.04
N PRO A 362 -9.50 1.04 1.04
CA PRO A 362 -9.03 1.61 -0.22
C PRO A 362 -8.32 2.94 0.06
N GLY A 363 -7.08 3.05 -0.40
CA GLY A 363 -6.23 4.24 -0.26
C GLY A 363 -6.03 4.96 -1.59
N THR A 364 -5.79 4.22 -2.68
CA THR A 364 -5.53 4.79 -4.01
C THR A 364 -6.66 5.67 -4.52
N CYS A 365 -7.90 5.44 -4.06
CA CYS A 365 -9.09 6.18 -4.50
C CYS A 365 -8.98 7.70 -4.33
N ILE A 366 -8.14 8.21 -3.40
CA ILE A 366 -7.91 9.65 -3.24
C ILE A 366 -7.31 10.29 -4.50
N TYR A 367 -6.39 9.61 -5.17
CA TYR A 367 -5.64 10.15 -6.30
C TYR A 367 -5.98 9.49 -7.63
N ASN A 368 -6.22 8.18 -7.61
CA ASN A 368 -6.32 7.32 -8.80
C ASN A 368 -5.06 7.38 -9.69
N ASP A 369 -5.01 6.44 -10.63
CA ASP A 369 -3.93 6.29 -11.60
C ASP A 369 -4.48 5.59 -12.84
N ARG A 370 -3.62 5.34 -13.83
CA ARG A 370 -4.03 4.66 -15.07
C ARG A 370 -4.60 3.26 -14.80
N ASP A 371 -4.05 2.53 -13.83
CA ASP A 371 -4.49 1.18 -13.49
C ASP A 371 -5.93 1.17 -12.95
N ILE A 372 -6.22 2.03 -11.96
CA ILE A 372 -7.55 2.12 -11.36
C ILE A 372 -8.61 2.57 -12.38
N VAL A 373 -8.24 3.47 -13.30
CA VAL A 373 -9.12 3.86 -14.42
C VAL A 373 -9.32 2.71 -15.40
N GLY A 374 -8.25 2.00 -15.78
CA GLY A 374 -8.32 0.82 -16.66
C GLY A 374 -9.16 -0.33 -16.09
N MET A 375 -9.17 -0.49 -14.76
CA MET A 375 -10.06 -1.42 -14.08
C MET A 375 -11.51 -0.93 -13.99
N GLY A 376 -11.81 0.32 -14.34
CA GLY A 376 -13.14 0.90 -14.25
C GLY A 376 -13.59 1.20 -12.81
N ALA A 377 -12.64 1.34 -11.87
CA ALA A 377 -12.93 1.74 -10.49
C ALA A 377 -12.84 3.27 -10.29
N ALA A 378 -12.39 4.01 -11.30
CA ALA A 378 -12.43 5.47 -11.34
C ALA A 378 -12.66 5.95 -12.78
N ALA A 379 -13.24 7.13 -12.94
CA ALA A 379 -13.31 7.81 -14.23
C ALA A 379 -12.02 8.62 -14.48
N PRO A 380 -11.69 8.97 -15.75
CA PRO A 380 -10.57 9.86 -16.05
C PRO A 380 -10.62 11.19 -15.28
N ASP A 381 -11.80 11.75 -15.06
CA ASP A 381 -11.99 12.99 -14.32
C ASP A 381 -11.67 12.87 -12.82
N ASP A 382 -11.60 11.64 -12.29
CA ASP A 382 -11.21 11.34 -10.91
C ASP A 382 -9.70 11.26 -10.71
N ILE A 383 -8.91 11.36 -11.79
CA ILE A 383 -7.46 11.46 -11.69
C ILE A 383 -7.12 12.79 -11.03
N ALA A 384 -6.58 12.71 -9.82
CA ALA A 384 -6.08 13.86 -9.09
C ALA A 384 -4.55 13.95 -9.10
N TYR A 385 -3.82 12.87 -9.40
CA TYR A 385 -2.35 12.86 -9.43
C TYR A 385 -1.79 12.74 -10.85
N SER A 386 -0.70 13.47 -11.11
CA SER A 386 0.15 13.30 -12.30
C SER A 386 1.58 13.75 -12.00
N VAL A 387 2.53 13.43 -12.86
CA VAL A 387 3.90 13.97 -12.81
C VAL A 387 4.05 15.01 -13.90
N LEU A 388 4.36 16.24 -13.50
CA LEU A 388 4.75 17.31 -14.41
C LEU A 388 6.18 17.06 -14.89
N ALA A 389 6.40 17.19 -16.20
CA ALA A 389 7.67 16.93 -16.86
C ALA A 389 7.89 17.96 -17.99
N THR A 390 9.14 18.12 -18.40
CA THR A 390 9.54 18.97 -19.52
C THR A 390 10.09 18.12 -20.65
N VAL A 391 9.67 18.41 -21.89
CA VAL A 391 10.28 17.82 -23.10
C VAL A 391 11.70 18.35 -23.25
N ILE A 392 12.68 17.46 -23.21
CA ILE A 392 14.12 17.79 -23.27
C ILE A 392 14.79 17.41 -24.60
N SER A 393 14.14 16.57 -25.42
CA SER A 393 14.65 16.22 -26.75
C SER A 393 13.55 15.73 -27.68
N VAL A 394 13.63 16.15 -28.94
CA VAL A 394 12.80 15.67 -30.06
C VAL A 394 13.66 15.20 -31.25
N ALA A 395 14.95 14.93 -31.00
CA ALA A 395 15.93 14.66 -32.05
C ALA A 395 15.73 13.30 -32.77
N VAL A 396 15.01 12.37 -32.15
CA VAL A 396 14.77 11.02 -32.70
C VAL A 396 13.36 10.97 -33.32
N PRO A 397 13.21 10.67 -34.62
CA PRO A 397 11.91 10.57 -35.26
C PRO A 397 10.95 9.59 -34.57
N GLY A 398 9.67 9.97 -34.48
CA GLY A 398 8.63 9.15 -33.84
C GLY A 398 8.71 9.09 -32.31
N GLN A 399 9.51 9.96 -31.67
CA GLN A 399 9.69 10.00 -30.22
C GLN A 399 9.95 11.41 -29.71
N ALA A 400 9.50 11.68 -28.49
CA ALA A 400 10.03 12.76 -27.66
C ALA A 400 10.61 12.19 -26.37
N VAL A 401 11.54 12.91 -25.74
CA VAL A 401 12.12 12.56 -24.44
C VAL A 401 11.75 13.63 -23.43
N VAL A 402 11.30 13.22 -22.26
CA VAL A 402 10.99 14.07 -21.11
C VAL A 402 11.95 13.81 -19.96
N ASP A 403 12.14 14.81 -19.09
CA ASP A 403 12.96 14.74 -17.87
C ASP A 403 12.35 13.88 -16.73
N ALA A 404 11.32 13.10 -17.02
CA ALA A 404 10.67 12.20 -16.06
C ALA A 404 10.92 10.72 -16.40
N GLY A 405 11.92 10.12 -15.76
CA GLY A 405 12.22 8.68 -15.87
C GLY A 405 11.62 7.82 -14.75
N SER A 406 12.20 6.64 -14.52
CA SER A 406 11.75 5.68 -13.50
C SER A 406 11.82 6.23 -12.08
N LYS A 407 12.68 7.22 -11.81
CA LYS A 407 12.74 7.91 -10.50
C LYS A 407 11.62 8.93 -10.30
N ALA A 408 10.77 9.17 -11.30
CA ALA A 408 9.56 9.98 -11.15
C ALA A 408 8.28 9.12 -11.23
N ILE A 409 8.18 8.20 -12.19
CA ILE A 409 6.93 7.48 -12.50
C ILE A 409 6.96 5.96 -12.25
N SER A 410 8.10 5.38 -11.83
CA SER A 410 8.34 3.92 -11.70
C SER A 410 8.44 3.16 -13.04
N ARG A 411 8.51 1.82 -12.98
CA ARG A 411 8.60 0.89 -14.14
C ARG A 411 7.46 -0.14 -14.16
N GLU A 412 6.37 0.13 -13.44
CA GLU A 412 5.26 -0.83 -13.35
C GLU A 412 4.49 -0.90 -14.67
N THR A 413 4.14 -2.12 -15.10
CA THR A 413 3.38 -2.38 -16.34
C THR A 413 1.96 -2.86 -16.00
N LEU A 414 0.99 -2.61 -16.89
CA LEU A 414 -0.42 -2.97 -16.70
C LEU A 414 -0.86 -4.20 -17.53
N GLY A 415 0.10 -4.90 -18.14
CA GLY A 415 -0.16 -6.01 -19.04
C GLY A 415 -0.31 -5.60 -20.51
N PRO A 416 -0.63 -6.56 -21.39
CA PRO A 416 -0.61 -6.37 -22.83
C PRO A 416 -1.72 -5.43 -23.35
N ASP A 417 -2.87 -5.38 -22.67
CA ASP A 417 -4.02 -4.56 -23.07
C ASP A 417 -3.84 -3.06 -22.80
N ALA A 418 -2.84 -2.70 -21.98
CA ALA A 418 -2.52 -1.32 -21.63
C ALA A 418 -0.99 -1.11 -21.64
N PRO A 419 -0.35 -1.13 -22.83
CA PRO A 419 1.09 -1.08 -22.94
C PRO A 419 1.67 0.27 -22.47
N GLY A 420 2.98 0.28 -22.21
CA GLY A 420 3.71 1.45 -21.72
C GLY A 420 3.66 1.62 -20.20
N LEU A 421 4.45 2.57 -19.71
CA LEU A 421 4.72 2.84 -18.29
C LEU A 421 3.90 4.01 -17.72
N GLY A 422 3.11 4.64 -18.58
CA GLY A 422 2.24 5.77 -18.30
C GLY A 422 1.72 6.34 -19.62
N VAL A 423 0.90 7.38 -19.53
CA VAL A 423 0.38 8.13 -20.69
C VAL A 423 0.39 9.63 -20.40
N LEU A 424 0.36 10.46 -21.43
CA LEU A 424 0.13 11.88 -21.23
C LEU A 424 -1.33 12.14 -20.84
N LEU A 425 -1.52 12.93 -19.78
CA LEU A 425 -2.83 13.36 -19.34
C LEU A 425 -3.43 14.31 -20.38
N GLY A 426 -4.62 13.97 -20.90
CA GLY A 426 -5.27 14.68 -22.01
C GLY A 426 -4.82 14.22 -23.41
N ARG A 427 -3.79 13.36 -23.50
CA ARG A 427 -3.31 12.73 -24.75
C ARG A 427 -2.99 11.24 -24.50
N PRO A 428 -4.00 10.41 -24.20
CA PRO A 428 -3.78 9.01 -23.85
C PRO A 428 -3.23 8.16 -25.00
N ASP A 429 -3.30 8.66 -26.24
CA ASP A 429 -2.65 8.15 -27.44
C ASP A 429 -1.12 8.25 -27.38
N VAL A 430 -0.57 9.16 -26.56
CA VAL A 430 0.87 9.30 -26.31
C VAL A 430 1.25 8.51 -25.06
N THR A 431 1.99 7.41 -25.27
CA THR A 431 2.42 6.51 -24.20
C THR A 431 3.87 6.77 -23.79
N VAL A 432 4.21 6.53 -22.53
CA VAL A 432 5.61 6.41 -22.10
C VAL A 432 6.07 4.99 -22.43
N LYS A 433 6.64 4.78 -23.62
CA LYS A 433 7.02 3.44 -24.11
C LYS A 433 8.19 2.83 -23.35
N ALA A 434 9.08 3.66 -22.81
CA ALA A 434 10.25 3.22 -22.05
C ALA A 434 10.74 4.33 -21.12
N VAL A 435 11.52 3.93 -20.11
CA VAL A 435 12.19 4.85 -19.18
C VAL A 435 13.61 4.37 -18.87
N ASN A 436 14.51 5.34 -18.71
CA ASN A 436 15.75 5.21 -17.94
C ASN A 436 15.53 5.84 -16.55
N GLU A 437 16.60 6.12 -15.80
CA GLU A 437 16.45 6.70 -14.46
C GLU A 437 15.78 8.08 -14.49
N GLU A 438 16.29 8.98 -15.34
CA GLU A 438 15.86 10.40 -15.44
C GLU A 438 15.23 10.75 -16.80
N HIS A 439 15.11 9.78 -17.72
CA HIS A 439 14.55 10.02 -19.06
C HIS A 439 13.31 9.15 -19.28
N GLY A 440 12.21 9.78 -19.72
CA GLY A 440 11.02 9.10 -20.20
C GLY A 440 10.89 9.26 -21.72
N MET A 441 10.67 8.15 -22.43
CA MET A 441 10.52 8.16 -23.90
C MET A 441 9.05 8.09 -24.25
N LEU A 442 8.55 9.16 -24.84
CA LEU A 442 7.19 9.27 -25.37
C LEU A 442 7.12 8.66 -26.76
N ASP A 443 6.11 7.85 -27.02
CA ASP A 443 5.81 7.33 -28.36
C ASP A 443 4.95 8.33 -29.14
N LEU A 444 5.49 8.85 -30.24
CA LEU A 444 4.78 9.78 -31.12
C LEU A 444 4.29 9.10 -32.42
N THR A 445 4.48 7.78 -32.58
CA THR A 445 4.13 7.08 -33.82
C THR A 445 2.62 6.95 -34.07
N ARG A 446 1.80 7.25 -33.05
CA ARG A 446 0.35 7.09 -33.05
C ARG A 446 -0.43 8.39 -32.83
N THR A 447 0.25 9.54 -32.90
CA THR A 447 -0.32 10.85 -32.63
C THR A 447 0.09 11.84 -33.73
N ASP A 448 -0.70 12.89 -33.90
CA ASP A 448 -0.35 14.06 -34.71
C ASP A 448 0.33 15.17 -33.89
N TRP A 449 0.46 14.98 -32.57
CA TRP A 449 1.09 15.95 -31.69
C TRP A 449 2.59 16.09 -31.97
N CYS A 450 3.01 17.30 -32.29
CA CYS A 450 4.41 17.67 -32.51
C CYS A 450 4.93 18.52 -31.34
N PRO A 451 5.60 17.92 -30.32
CA PRO A 451 6.18 18.69 -29.23
C PRO A 451 7.40 19.50 -29.64
N SER A 452 7.67 20.56 -28.87
CA SER A 452 8.93 21.31 -28.87
C SER A 452 9.72 21.06 -27.58
N VAL A 453 11.04 21.21 -27.64
CA VAL A 453 11.88 21.22 -26.43
C VAL A 453 11.46 22.40 -25.55
N GLY A 454 11.26 22.14 -24.25
CA GLY A 454 10.71 23.10 -23.29
C GLY A 454 9.22 22.92 -23.03
N ASP A 455 8.49 22.18 -23.87
CA ASP A 455 7.06 21.93 -23.65
C ASP A 455 6.80 21.23 -22.32
N ARG A 456 5.77 21.70 -21.63
CA ARG A 456 5.33 21.19 -20.32
C ARG A 456 4.27 20.13 -20.53
N VAL A 457 4.48 18.93 -19.99
CA VAL A 457 3.53 17.82 -20.09
C VAL A 457 3.24 17.19 -18.74
N ARG A 458 2.06 16.57 -18.60
CA ARG A 458 1.69 15.80 -17.40
C ARG A 458 1.59 14.33 -17.74
N ILE A 459 2.31 13.50 -17.02
CA ILE A 459 2.28 12.04 -17.15
C ILE A 459 1.34 11.48 -16.09
N LEU A 460 0.34 10.71 -16.53
CA LEU A 460 -0.43 9.82 -15.68
C LEU A 460 0.38 8.52 -15.50
N PRO A 461 0.92 8.23 -14.30
CA PRO A 461 1.65 6.99 -14.08
C PRO A 461 0.70 5.79 -14.08
N ASN A 462 1.28 4.61 -14.30
CA ASN A 462 0.56 3.35 -14.13
C ASN A 462 0.12 3.11 -12.68
N HIS A 463 0.96 3.50 -11.70
CA HIS A 463 0.66 3.29 -10.28
C HIS A 463 1.11 4.48 -9.42
N VAL A 464 0.13 5.18 -8.82
CA VAL A 464 0.40 6.42 -8.08
C VAL A 464 1.20 6.21 -6.80
N CYS A 465 1.01 5.10 -6.08
CA CYS A 465 1.62 4.91 -4.75
C CYS A 465 3.15 4.90 -4.82
N VAL A 466 3.72 4.26 -5.84
CA VAL A 466 5.17 4.20 -6.04
C VAL A 466 5.68 5.55 -6.53
N SER A 467 5.01 6.17 -7.51
CA SER A 467 5.37 7.50 -8.01
C SER A 467 5.41 8.55 -6.89
N VAL A 468 4.40 8.61 -6.02
CA VAL A 468 4.37 9.52 -4.86
C VAL A 468 5.53 9.26 -3.90
N ASN A 469 5.88 8.00 -3.63
CA ASN A 469 6.98 7.67 -2.72
C ASN A 469 8.37 8.08 -3.25
N LEU A 470 8.49 8.30 -4.56
CA LEU A 470 9.71 8.78 -5.21
C LEU A 470 9.85 10.31 -5.13
N GLN A 471 8.75 11.05 -4.92
CA GLN A 471 8.77 12.51 -4.81
C GLN A 471 9.28 12.97 -3.44
N ASP A 472 9.95 14.12 -3.37
CA ASP A 472 10.28 14.74 -2.07
C ASP A 472 9.11 15.52 -1.46
N HIS A 473 8.30 16.13 -2.31
CA HIS A 473 7.05 16.81 -1.99
C HIS A 473 6.13 16.74 -3.21
N LEU A 474 4.87 17.10 -3.03
CA LEU A 474 3.95 17.31 -4.16
C LEU A 474 3.58 18.79 -4.25
N TRP A 475 3.20 19.24 -5.44
CA TRP A 475 2.53 20.52 -5.62
C TRP A 475 1.02 20.32 -5.75
N GLY A 476 0.25 20.87 -4.83
CA GLY A 476 -1.21 20.90 -4.88
C GLY A 476 -1.75 22.14 -5.58
N PHE A 477 -2.82 22.00 -6.36
CA PHE A 477 -3.53 23.13 -6.98
C PHE A 477 -5.05 22.89 -7.00
N GLU A 478 -5.85 23.96 -6.94
CA GLU A 478 -7.32 23.86 -6.87
C GLU A 478 -8.00 23.89 -8.25
N ARG A 479 -7.38 24.54 -9.23
CA ARG A 479 -7.84 24.65 -10.62
C ARG A 479 -6.63 24.77 -11.54
N GLU A 480 -6.79 24.37 -12.79
CA GLU A 480 -5.74 24.52 -13.81
C GLU A 480 -5.30 26.00 -13.92
N GLY A 481 -3.99 26.22 -14.03
CA GLY A 481 -3.38 27.56 -14.01
C GLY A 481 -3.45 28.30 -12.67
N GLY A 482 -4.01 27.70 -11.63
CA GLY A 482 -4.04 28.26 -10.28
C GLY A 482 -2.71 28.18 -9.55
N PRO A 483 -2.57 28.91 -8.42
CA PRO A 483 -1.35 28.87 -7.62
C PRO A 483 -1.10 27.47 -7.06
N LEU A 484 0.18 27.10 -7.00
CA LEU A 484 0.59 25.83 -6.40
C LEU A 484 0.87 26.01 -4.92
N ARG A 485 0.59 24.99 -4.12
CA ARG A 485 0.99 24.91 -2.71
C ARG A 485 1.73 23.61 -2.41
N ARG A 486 2.79 23.69 -1.62
CA ARG A 486 3.59 22.51 -1.28
C ARG A 486 2.81 21.57 -0.36
N ILE A 487 2.75 20.29 -0.71
CA ILE A 487 2.22 19.21 0.13
C ILE A 487 3.40 18.37 0.62
N ALA A 488 3.55 18.29 1.94
CA ALA A 488 4.58 17.49 2.57
C ALA A 488 4.22 15.99 2.55
N LEU A 489 5.25 15.16 2.47
CA LEU A 489 5.18 13.70 2.52
C LEU A 489 5.88 13.19 3.78
N GLU A 490 5.37 13.58 4.95
CA GLU A 490 6.02 13.36 6.25
C GLU A 490 6.26 11.87 6.54
N ALA A 491 5.41 11.00 5.99
CA ALA A 491 5.52 9.55 6.15
C ALA A 491 6.27 8.85 5.00
N ARG A 492 6.98 9.60 4.15
CA ARG A 492 7.87 9.05 3.12
C ARG A 492 9.06 8.33 3.75
N GLY A 493 9.50 7.24 3.11
CA GLY A 493 10.66 6.47 3.55
C GLY A 493 10.33 5.45 4.65
N ARG A 494 11.34 5.07 5.44
CA ARG A 494 11.26 4.02 6.48
C ARG A 494 11.55 4.51 7.89
N SER A 495 11.98 5.76 8.04
CA SER A 495 12.33 6.40 9.31
C SER A 495 12.15 7.91 9.19
N ALA A 496 12.08 8.60 10.33
CA ALA A 496 12.20 10.05 10.36
C ALA A 496 13.54 10.44 9.70
N ARG A 497 13.51 11.50 8.90
CA ARG A 497 14.76 12.20 8.55
C ARG A 497 15.21 12.88 9.86
N GLY A 498 16.45 12.58 10.27
CA GLY A 498 17.05 13.09 11.50
C GLY A 498 17.20 14.60 11.49
#